data_AF-A0A4R3YYE3-F1
#
_entry.id   AF-A0A4R3YYE3-F1
#
_cell.length_a   1.000
_cell.length_b   1.000
_cell.length_c   1.000
_cell.angle_alpha   90.00
_cell.angle_beta   90.00
_cell.angle_gamma   90.00
#
_symmetry.space_group_name_H-M   'P 1'
#
loop_
_entity.id
_entity.type
_entity.pdbx_description
1 polymer ?
#
loop_
_entity_poly.entity_id
_entity_poly.type
_entity_poly.pdbx_seq_one_letter_code
_entity_poly.pdbx_strand_id
1 'polypeptide(L)'
;MTHTLAKFALITLPFLCIAGNAHALAQNSTSNKYFDENGTLVGQQIRLCNALSYHAGNVHSAYMITEEVPCGANPSLDYIVPGTIITAYTLPGSQTISNACGIAECSSSGVAEPTRLMNKGWTWLNFWQ
;
A
#
# COMPACT_ATOMS: atom_id res chain seq x y z
N MET A 1 21.15 -58.99 44.00
CA MET A 1 22.00 -57.81 44.21
C MET A 1 22.99 -57.71 43.06
N THR A 2 22.73 -56.80 42.12
CA THR A 2 23.73 -56.19 41.23
C THR A 2 23.07 -54.96 40.62
N HIS A 3 23.60 -53.80 41.00
CA HIS A 3 23.24 -52.48 40.49
C HIS A 3 23.86 -52.26 39.11
N THR A 4 23.16 -51.56 38.20
CA THR A 4 23.79 -50.45 37.46
C THR A 4 22.79 -49.50 36.83
N LEU A 5 22.97 -48.23 37.17
CA LEU A 5 22.29 -47.03 36.70
C LEU A 5 22.76 -46.60 35.31
N ALA A 6 21.83 -46.03 34.55
CA ALA A 6 21.91 -44.84 33.69
C ALA A 6 23.01 -44.70 32.61
N LYS A 7 22.59 -44.31 31.39
CA LYS A 7 23.17 -43.23 30.55
C LYS A 7 22.30 -43.03 29.29
N PHE A 8 21.63 -41.87 29.17
CA PHE A 8 21.93 -40.76 28.23
C PHE A 8 22.00 -41.21 26.75
N ALA A 9 21.22 -40.68 25.80
CA ALA A 9 21.05 -39.24 25.55
C ALA A 9 19.72 -38.89 24.86
N LEU A 10 19.09 -37.85 25.41
CA LEU A 10 18.16 -36.94 24.78
C LEU A 10 18.86 -36.30 23.56
N ILE A 11 18.36 -36.49 22.34
CA ILE A 11 18.67 -35.60 21.21
C ILE A 11 17.39 -34.81 20.91
N THR A 12 17.15 -33.81 21.74
CA THR A 12 16.28 -32.68 21.36
C THR A 12 16.99 -31.94 20.24
N LEU A 13 16.53 -32.10 19.00
CA LEU A 13 16.81 -31.12 17.94
C LEU A 13 15.99 -29.87 18.30
N PRO A 14 16.59 -28.73 18.70
CA PRO A 14 15.91 -27.46 18.51
C PRO A 14 15.93 -27.21 17.01
N PHE A 15 14.87 -27.60 16.30
CA PHE A 15 14.59 -26.99 15.02
C PHE A 15 14.35 -25.51 15.30
N LEU A 16 15.39 -24.72 15.06
CA LEU A 16 15.35 -23.27 15.06
C LEU A 16 14.30 -22.87 14.01
N CYS A 17 13.08 -22.62 14.47
CA CYS A 17 12.09 -21.86 13.73
C CYS A 17 12.61 -20.42 13.61
N ILE A 18 13.54 -20.20 12.70
CA ILE A 18 13.82 -18.86 12.19
C ILE A 18 12.60 -18.53 11.34
N ALA A 19 11.59 -17.94 11.96
CA ALA A 19 10.58 -17.17 11.25
C ALA A 19 11.31 -15.96 10.64
N GLY A 20 11.97 -16.18 9.49
CA GLY A 20 12.47 -15.11 8.67
C GLY A 20 11.26 -14.32 8.22
N ASN A 21 11.06 -13.15 8.79
CA ASN A 21 10.12 -12.17 8.24
C ASN A 21 10.69 -11.73 6.89
N ALA A 22 10.38 -12.48 5.84
CA ALA A 22 10.63 -12.06 4.48
C ALA A 22 9.71 -10.86 4.23
N HIS A 23 10.23 -9.66 4.46
CA HIS A 23 9.59 -8.44 3.97
C HIS A 23 9.65 -8.49 2.45
N ALA A 24 8.61 -9.04 1.83
CA ALA A 24 8.45 -9.02 0.39
C ALA A 24 8.39 -7.54 -0.04
N LEU A 25 9.40 -7.11 -0.80
CA LEU A 25 9.41 -5.82 -1.48
C LEU A 25 8.08 -5.65 -2.22
N ALA A 26 7.49 -4.46 -2.12
CA ALA A 26 6.23 -4.18 -2.80
C ALA A 26 6.44 -4.35 -4.31
N GLN A 27 5.59 -5.14 -4.97
CA GLN A 27 5.67 -5.31 -6.43
C GLN A 27 5.27 -4.04 -7.17
N ASN A 28 4.31 -3.30 -6.60
CA ASN A 28 3.85 -2.00 -7.07
C ASN A 28 3.83 -1.00 -5.90
N SER A 29 4.05 0.26 -6.23
CA SER A 29 3.71 1.38 -5.37
C SER A 29 2.29 1.81 -5.69
N THR A 30 1.47 2.03 -4.67
CA THR A 30 0.04 2.28 -4.81
C THR A 30 -0.38 3.51 -4.01
N SER A 31 -1.32 4.28 -4.54
CA SER A 31 -1.90 5.45 -3.89
C SER A 31 -3.42 5.42 -4.10
N ASN A 32 -4.15 5.18 -3.01
CA ASN A 32 -5.60 5.29 -2.95
C ASN A 32 -5.96 6.67 -2.39
N LYS A 33 -6.69 7.45 -3.17
CA LYS A 33 -7.15 8.80 -2.80
C LYS A 33 -8.66 8.76 -2.61
N TYR A 34 -9.12 9.11 -1.42
CA TYR A 34 -10.50 8.91 -0.98
C TYR A 34 -11.29 10.21 -1.06
N PHE A 35 -12.55 10.10 -1.47
CA PHE A 35 -13.47 11.23 -1.60
C PHE A 35 -14.70 11.04 -0.71
N ASP A 36 -15.32 12.11 -0.23
CA ASP A 36 -16.64 12.02 0.36
C ASP A 36 -17.76 11.95 -0.71
N GLU A 37 -19.00 11.85 -0.26
CA GLU A 37 -20.20 11.84 -1.11
C GLU A 37 -20.36 13.11 -1.96
N ASN A 38 -19.75 14.22 -1.54
CA ASN A 38 -19.76 15.49 -2.25
C ASN A 38 -18.63 15.59 -3.29
N GLY A 39 -17.74 14.60 -3.36
CA GLY A 39 -16.58 14.62 -4.25
C GLY A 39 -15.40 15.43 -3.72
N THR A 40 -15.39 15.77 -2.43
CA THR A 40 -14.26 16.41 -1.74
C THR A 40 -13.22 15.34 -1.43
N LEU A 41 -11.95 15.63 -1.69
CA LEU A 41 -10.86 14.76 -1.28
C LEU A 41 -10.70 14.79 0.26
N VAL A 42 -10.83 13.63 0.91
CA VAL A 42 -10.86 13.51 2.38
C VAL A 42 -9.74 12.68 2.96
N GLY A 43 -9.05 11.87 2.16
CA GLY A 43 -7.92 11.10 2.65
C GLY A 43 -7.07 10.51 1.54
N GLN A 44 -5.94 9.95 1.96
CA GLN A 44 -5.05 9.19 1.09
C GLN A 44 -4.44 8.03 1.89
N GLN A 45 -4.35 6.87 1.26
CA GLN A 45 -3.52 5.76 1.69
C GLN A 45 -2.51 5.49 0.59
N ILE A 46 -1.25 5.34 0.97
CA ILE A 46 -0.17 5.13 0.03
C ILE A 46 0.76 4.03 0.52
N ARG A 47 1.24 3.19 -0.39
CA ARG A 47 2.30 2.22 -0.16
C ARG A 47 3.39 2.45 -1.18
N LEU A 48 4.60 2.71 -0.71
CA LEU A 48 5.76 3.03 -1.52
C LEU A 48 6.54 1.74 -1.90
N CYS A 49 7.43 1.85 -2.89
CA CYS A 49 8.26 0.73 -3.36
C CYS A 49 9.22 0.19 -2.32
N ASN A 50 9.65 1.04 -1.38
CA ASN A 50 10.43 0.61 -0.21
C ASN A 50 9.58 -0.09 0.87
N ALA A 51 8.34 -0.47 0.55
CA ALA A 51 7.36 -1.10 1.42
C ALA A 51 6.89 -0.25 2.63
N LEU A 52 7.21 1.04 2.68
CA LEU A 52 6.62 1.95 3.66
C LEU A 52 5.18 2.28 3.26
N SER A 53 4.28 2.16 4.23
CA SER A 53 2.85 2.41 4.01
C SER A 53 2.37 3.50 4.95
N TYR A 54 1.67 4.48 4.41
CA TYR A 54 1.15 5.61 5.16
C TYR A 54 -0.32 5.83 4.84
N HIS A 55 -1.04 6.46 5.77
CA HIS A 55 -2.34 7.01 5.49
C HIS A 55 -2.50 8.37 6.16
N ALA A 56 -3.44 9.16 5.66
CA ALA A 56 -3.81 10.44 6.21
C ALA A 56 -5.26 10.77 5.86
N GLY A 57 -5.92 11.55 6.72
CA GLY A 57 -7.32 11.91 6.55
C GLY A 57 -8.27 10.72 6.74
N ASN A 58 -9.44 10.79 6.12
CA ASN A 58 -10.44 9.73 6.14
C ASN A 58 -10.23 8.74 4.99
N VAL A 59 -9.80 7.52 5.33
CA VAL A 59 -9.65 6.40 4.38
C VAL A 59 -10.84 5.44 4.35
N HIS A 60 -11.87 5.72 5.13
CA HIS A 60 -13.12 4.95 5.17
C HIS A 60 -14.15 5.62 4.25
N SER A 61 -13.96 5.47 2.95
CA SER A 61 -14.92 5.91 1.94
C SER A 61 -15.12 4.86 0.85
N ALA A 62 -16.34 4.81 0.31
CA ALA A 62 -16.66 4.01 -0.87
C ALA A 62 -16.13 4.64 -2.17
N TYR A 63 -15.79 5.93 -2.17
CA TYR A 63 -15.31 6.64 -3.35
C TYR A 63 -13.80 6.82 -3.30
N MET A 64 -13.10 6.34 -4.33
CA MET A 64 -11.65 6.39 -4.41
C MET A 64 -11.12 6.44 -5.85
N ILE A 65 -9.92 6.98 -6.01
CA ILE A 65 -9.06 6.76 -7.17
C ILE A 65 -7.86 5.95 -6.71
N THR A 66 -7.54 4.90 -7.44
CA THR A 66 -6.35 4.07 -7.24
C THR A 66 -5.33 4.36 -8.34
N GLU A 67 -4.14 4.76 -7.91
CA GLU A 67 -2.96 4.98 -8.73
C GLU A 67 -1.94 3.89 -8.42
N GLU A 68 -1.32 3.31 -9.46
CA GLU A 68 -0.28 2.29 -9.27
C GLU A 68 0.89 2.49 -10.23
N VAL A 69 2.09 2.19 -9.75
CA VAL A 69 3.33 2.17 -10.54
C VAL A 69 4.13 0.92 -10.18
N PRO A 70 4.69 0.17 -11.13
CA PRO A 70 5.49 -1.00 -10.79
C PRO A 70 6.81 -0.59 -10.11
N CYS A 71 7.21 -1.36 -9.10
CA CYS A 71 8.48 -1.18 -8.42
C CYS A 71 9.56 -1.96 -9.17
N GLY A 72 10.18 -1.30 -10.14
CA GLY A 72 11.22 -1.87 -11.00
C GLY A 72 10.67 -2.41 -12.32
N ALA A 73 11.27 -3.49 -12.83
CA ALA A 73 11.07 -3.93 -14.21
C ALA A 73 9.82 -4.82 -14.44
N ASN A 74 8.89 -4.91 -13.49
CA ASN A 74 7.72 -5.79 -13.57
C ASN A 74 6.54 -5.06 -14.24
N PRO A 75 6.22 -5.28 -15.54
CA PRO A 75 5.30 -4.43 -16.25
C PRO A 75 4.03 -5.20 -16.60
N SER A 76 2.99 -5.06 -15.78
CA SER A 76 1.62 -5.33 -16.22
C SER A 76 0.66 -4.51 -15.37
N LEU A 77 0.64 -3.19 -15.61
CA LEU A 77 -0.42 -2.32 -15.16
C LEU A 77 -1.20 -1.83 -16.37
N ASP A 78 -2.52 -1.89 -16.28
CA ASP A 78 -3.41 -1.32 -17.28
C ASP A 78 -3.92 0.03 -16.78
N TYR A 79 -3.44 1.11 -17.40
CA TYR A 79 -3.86 2.45 -17.04
C TYR A 79 -5.15 2.79 -17.77
N ILE A 80 -6.22 2.96 -17.01
CA ILE A 80 -7.58 3.17 -17.54
C ILE A 80 -7.87 4.64 -17.87
N VAL A 81 -7.01 5.57 -17.43
CA VAL A 81 -7.10 7.00 -17.74
C VAL A 81 -5.84 7.45 -18.49
N PRO A 82 -5.96 7.92 -19.75
CA PRO A 82 -4.82 8.32 -20.56
C PRO A 82 -3.94 9.38 -19.89
N GLY A 83 -2.62 9.21 -19.99
CA GLY A 83 -1.63 10.16 -19.45
C GLY A 83 -1.46 10.14 -17.93
N THR A 84 -2.10 9.19 -17.24
CA THR A 84 -2.01 9.03 -15.77
C THR A 84 -1.59 7.60 -15.41
N ILE A 85 -1.38 7.36 -14.12
CA ILE A 85 -1.10 6.03 -13.55
C ILE A 85 -2.33 5.40 -12.86
N ILE A 86 -3.54 5.82 -13.24
CA ILE A 86 -4.79 5.36 -12.62
C ILE A 86 -5.16 3.98 -13.16
N THR A 87 -5.35 3.03 -12.27
CA THR A 87 -5.74 1.64 -12.59
C THR A 87 -7.19 1.35 -12.23
N ALA A 88 -7.76 2.06 -11.27
CA ALA A 88 -9.17 1.93 -10.89
C ALA A 88 -9.72 3.23 -10.29
N TYR A 89 -11.03 3.44 -10.39
CA TYR A 89 -11.72 4.49 -9.65
C TYR A 89 -13.19 4.13 -9.37
N THR A 90 -13.73 4.71 -8.32
CA THR A 90 -15.16 4.74 -7.99
C THR A 90 -15.46 6.14 -7.48
N LEU A 91 -16.31 6.88 -8.17
CA LEU A 91 -16.57 8.29 -7.88
C LEU A 91 -18.05 8.50 -7.52
N PRO A 92 -18.37 9.53 -6.72
CA PRO A 92 -19.76 9.91 -6.51
C PRO A 92 -20.39 10.35 -7.83
N GLY A 93 -21.69 10.14 -7.99
CA GLY A 93 -22.36 10.28 -9.30
C GLY A 93 -22.28 11.66 -9.95
N SER A 94 -21.98 12.70 -9.18
CA SER A 94 -21.77 14.07 -9.66
C SER A 94 -20.35 14.34 -10.18
N GLN A 95 -19.37 13.46 -9.93
CA GLN A 95 -17.98 13.68 -10.27
C GLN A 95 -17.53 12.97 -11.54
N THR A 96 -16.87 13.72 -12.41
CA THR A 96 -16.13 13.17 -13.54
C THR A 96 -14.71 12.82 -13.13
N ILE A 97 -14.10 11.85 -13.81
CA ILE A 97 -12.70 11.47 -13.57
C ILE A 97 -11.72 12.64 -13.76
N SER A 98 -11.97 13.50 -14.75
CA SER A 98 -11.14 14.69 -14.99
C SER A 98 -11.17 15.67 -13.81
N ASN A 99 -12.37 15.98 -13.29
CA ASN A 99 -12.50 16.88 -12.14
C ASN A 99 -11.91 16.25 -10.86
N ALA A 100 -12.22 14.97 -10.61
CA ALA A 100 -11.68 14.25 -9.47
C ALA A 100 -10.15 14.23 -9.48
N CYS A 101 -9.53 14.09 -10.66
CA CYS A 101 -8.09 14.16 -10.79
C CYS A 101 -7.47 15.53 -10.56
N GLY A 102 -8.16 16.61 -10.95
CA GLY A 102 -7.74 17.96 -10.59
C GLY A 102 -7.69 18.15 -9.07
N ILE A 103 -8.72 17.69 -8.36
CA ILE A 103 -8.83 17.80 -6.90
C ILE A 103 -7.79 16.91 -6.19
N ALA A 104 -7.64 15.68 -6.69
CA ALA A 104 -6.78 14.65 -6.10
C ALA A 104 -5.32 14.74 -6.55
N GLU A 105 -4.96 15.73 -7.39
CA GLU A 105 -3.61 15.90 -7.94
C GLU A 105 -3.11 14.56 -8.51
N CYS A 106 -3.87 13.99 -9.46
CA CYS A 106 -3.54 12.69 -10.05
C CYS A 106 -2.14 12.70 -10.67
N SER A 107 -1.35 11.65 -10.40
CA SER A 107 0.00 11.53 -10.92
C SER A 107 -0.01 11.22 -12.41
N SER A 108 0.86 11.87 -13.18
CA SER A 108 1.02 11.60 -14.60
C SER A 108 1.70 10.26 -14.84
N SER A 109 1.50 9.67 -16.02
CA SER A 109 2.27 8.50 -16.47
C SER A 109 3.79 8.78 -16.44
N GLY A 110 4.59 7.80 -16.06
CA GLY A 110 6.06 7.88 -16.07
C GLY A 110 6.70 8.42 -14.79
N VAL A 111 5.93 8.72 -13.75
CA VAL A 111 6.49 8.99 -12.42
C VAL A 111 7.12 7.72 -11.84
N ALA A 112 8.17 7.86 -11.04
CA ALA A 112 8.81 6.73 -10.37
C ALA A 112 7.92 6.13 -9.25
N GLU A 113 7.13 6.97 -8.60
CA GLU A 113 6.27 6.59 -7.48
C GLU A 113 5.12 7.62 -7.36
N PRO A 114 3.90 7.22 -6.93
CA PRO A 114 2.85 8.16 -6.56
C PRO A 114 3.29 9.07 -5.40
N THR A 115 2.79 10.30 -5.38
CA THR A 115 3.18 11.30 -4.38
C THR A 115 2.22 11.35 -3.20
N ARG A 116 2.79 11.59 -2.00
CA ARG A 116 2.04 11.94 -0.79
C ARG A 116 1.50 13.37 -0.87
N LEU A 117 0.19 13.54 -0.68
CA LEU A 117 -0.45 14.86 -0.62
C LEU A 117 -0.21 15.52 0.75
N MET A 118 0.91 16.23 0.87
CA MET A 118 1.35 16.85 2.13
C MET A 118 0.63 18.17 2.46
N ASN A 119 -0.01 18.81 1.48
CA ASN A 119 -0.63 20.13 1.56
C ASN A 119 -2.14 20.11 1.92
N LYS A 120 -2.69 18.96 2.31
CA LYS A 120 -4.14 18.79 2.58
C LYS A 120 -4.54 19.02 4.05
N GLY A 121 -3.58 19.37 4.92
CA GLY A 121 -3.84 19.62 6.34
C GLY A 121 -4.06 18.35 7.18
N TRP A 122 -3.82 17.17 6.61
CA TRP A 122 -3.97 15.91 7.31
C TRP A 122 -2.71 15.52 8.09
N THR A 123 -2.91 14.80 9.20
CA THR A 123 -1.82 14.12 9.89
C THR A 123 -1.55 12.77 9.23
N TRP A 124 -0.29 12.55 8.87
CA TRP A 124 0.15 11.29 8.28
C TRP A 124 0.54 10.28 9.36
N LEU A 125 -0.05 9.10 9.28
CA LEU A 125 0.23 7.96 10.14
C LEU A 125 0.87 6.84 9.32
N ASN A 126 1.74 6.07 9.97
CA ASN A 126 2.36 4.89 9.37
C ASN A 126 1.53 3.65 9.74
N PHE A 127 1.41 2.69 8.83
CA PHE A 127 0.69 1.43 9.08
C PHE A 127 1.40 0.50 10.08
N TRP A 128 2.63 0.80 10.53
CA TRP A 128 3.31 0.08 11.60
C TRP A 128 2.75 0.47 12.99
N GLN A 129 1.61 -0.11 13.37
CA GLN A 129 1.25 -0.38 14.76
C GLN A 129 0.72 -1.81 14.88
#